data_AF-G8B871-F1
#
_entry.id   AF-G8B871-F1
#
_cell.length_a   1.000
_cell.length_b   1.000
_cell.length_c   1.000
_cell.angle_alpha   90.00
_cell.angle_beta   90.00
_cell.angle_gamma   90.00
#
_symmetry.space_group_name_H-M   'P 1'
#
loop_
_entity.id
_entity.type
_entity.pdbx_description
1 polymer ?
#
loop_
_entity_poly.entity_id
_entity_poly.type
_entity_poly.pdbx_seq_one_letter_code
_entity_poly.pdbx_strand_id
1 'polypeptide(L)'
;MLVLVKIQVVVLGLLVATVWGKDFHGGVTIDWNAQDVSFGDVHVFPNSIWSMINNAYANFRGNIQIDKTGGLYISGVAPDIYLSATLKDSIHSFINDGIVSFNALKAAPTYTFWIVGNKFENNGDLFFSASGEGSVVSAIKAEDWHNNGYLHFYQKLKSDSFVQLGKDAKTLVNNGQVCFTNQNWHQLAGVLGTGCFTASGKSSFYLMNNAVPFSENQILYLNNGETSIMAIPSINNPLTYHVRGFGTYDTGISNKIGFTATLYNSVSGKPAWEYDAKYGILTLWTGLYSHHFEIGTGYDPTKFEIVSDKSREIPQVHLGAVQYNGPPPQPGMPPECKPCKPIPGIPGIDPLPSTTSTVESTTMQTSTASKTTSKHGLIKTVTVFETDVVMVTSTHTITSTVKP
;
A
#
# COMPACT_ATOMS: atom_id res chain seq x y z
N MET A 1 -58.79 39.48 -7.06
CA MET A 1 -58.67 38.01 -6.93
C MET A 1 -57.90 37.45 -8.12
N LEU A 2 -56.59 37.73 -8.21
CA LEU A 2 -55.73 37.14 -9.26
C LEU A 2 -54.23 37.36 -8.96
N VAL A 3 -53.80 37.23 -7.70
CA VAL A 3 -52.37 37.32 -7.33
C VAL A 3 -52.07 36.40 -6.14
N LEU A 4 -52.38 35.11 -6.25
CA LEU A 4 -51.94 34.12 -5.25
C LEU A 4 -51.59 32.73 -5.81
N VAL A 5 -51.70 32.51 -7.12
CA VAL A 5 -51.47 31.17 -7.73
C VAL A 5 -50.10 31.02 -8.39
N LYS A 6 -49.28 32.09 -8.50
CA LYS A 6 -47.96 32.01 -9.18
C LYS A 6 -46.75 31.80 -8.27
N ILE A 7 -46.90 31.89 -6.94
CA ILE A 7 -45.77 31.74 -6.00
C ILE A 7 -45.61 30.29 -5.54
N GLN A 8 -46.67 29.47 -5.57
CA GLN A 8 -46.57 28.06 -5.15
C GLN A 8 -45.86 27.15 -6.17
N VAL A 9 -45.80 27.50 -7.46
CA VAL A 9 -45.13 26.65 -8.46
C VAL A 9 -43.62 26.91 -8.53
N VAL A 10 -43.16 28.12 -8.17
CA VAL A 10 -41.72 28.44 -8.16
C VAL A 10 -41.04 27.95 -6.88
N VAL A 11 -41.74 27.95 -5.74
CA VAL A 11 -41.20 27.42 -4.47
C VAL A 11 -41.23 25.89 -4.41
N LEU A 12 -42.12 25.22 -5.16
CA LEU A 12 -42.10 23.75 -5.31
C LEU A 12 -41.06 23.25 -6.35
N GLY A 13 -40.53 24.13 -7.20
CA GLY A 13 -39.45 23.82 -8.15
C GLY A 13 -38.04 24.08 -7.60
N LEU A 14 -37.92 24.57 -6.36
CA LEU A 14 -36.66 24.88 -5.68
C LEU A 14 -36.37 23.96 -4.49
N LEU A 15 -37.21 22.95 -4.27
CA LEU A 15 -36.96 21.88 -3.32
C LEU A 15 -36.65 20.60 -4.09
N VAL A 16 -35.41 20.15 -3.90
CA VAL A 16 -34.88 18.84 -4.29
C VAL A 16 -34.49 18.71 -5.76
N ALA A 17 -33.42 19.40 -6.14
CA ALA A 17 -32.37 18.65 -6.81
C ALA A 17 -31.87 17.65 -5.75
N THR A 18 -32.46 16.46 -5.71
CA THR A 18 -31.79 15.34 -5.03
C THR A 18 -30.49 15.23 -5.79
N VAL A 19 -29.39 15.64 -5.17
CA VAL A 19 -28.10 15.08 -5.54
C VAL A 19 -28.28 13.60 -5.25
N TRP A 20 -28.23 12.74 -6.27
CA TRP A 20 -28.39 11.28 -6.12
C TRP A 20 -27.17 10.65 -5.41
N GLY A 21 -26.51 11.42 -4.55
CA GLY A 21 -25.37 10.97 -3.78
C GLY A 21 -25.81 10.05 -2.64
N LYS A 22 -24.90 9.16 -2.24
CA LYS A 22 -25.07 8.26 -1.10
C LYS A 22 -24.24 8.77 0.06
N ASP A 23 -24.93 9.25 1.08
CA ASP A 23 -24.34 9.74 2.32
C ASP A 23 -24.55 8.73 3.45
N PHE A 24 -23.46 8.39 4.15
CA PHE A 24 -23.47 7.44 5.26
C PHE A 24 -23.11 8.15 6.56
N HIS A 25 -24.06 8.17 7.49
CA HIS A 25 -23.94 8.82 8.80
C HIS A 25 -24.13 7.81 9.92
N GLY A 26 -23.20 7.80 10.89
CA GLY A 26 -23.34 7.13 12.19
C GLY A 26 -23.54 5.62 12.12
N GLY A 27 -22.51 4.86 12.49
CA GLY A 27 -22.61 3.41 12.63
C GLY A 27 -22.21 2.65 11.38
N VAL A 28 -22.72 1.43 11.21
CA VAL A 28 -22.26 0.49 10.19
C VAL A 28 -23.43 0.10 9.28
N THR A 29 -23.32 0.45 7.99
CA THR A 29 -24.21 -0.01 6.94
C THR A 29 -23.59 -1.18 6.22
N ILE A 30 -24.29 -2.31 6.18
CA ILE A 30 -23.83 -3.55 5.52
C ILE A 30 -24.81 -3.89 4.41
N ASP A 31 -24.32 -3.85 3.17
CA ASP A 31 -25.08 -4.22 1.99
C ASP A 31 -24.51 -5.49 1.37
N TRP A 32 -25.41 -6.44 1.06
CA TRP A 32 -25.05 -7.69 0.42
C TRP A 32 -25.45 -7.70 -1.05
N ASN A 33 -24.67 -8.43 -1.84
CA ASN A 33 -24.91 -8.71 -3.26
C ASN A 33 -25.04 -7.42 -4.10
N ALA A 34 -25.82 -7.47 -5.17
CA ALA A 34 -25.91 -6.40 -6.16
C ALA A 34 -26.37 -5.08 -5.51
N GLN A 35 -25.47 -4.09 -5.53
CA GLN A 35 -25.75 -2.71 -5.14
C GLN A 35 -25.40 -1.81 -6.31
N ASP A 36 -26.36 -1.01 -6.77
CA ASP A 36 -26.10 0.01 -7.77
C ASP A 36 -25.46 1.23 -7.10
N VAL A 37 -24.22 1.52 -7.49
CA VAL A 37 -23.42 2.65 -7.01
C VAL A 37 -23.01 3.57 -8.17
N SER A 38 -23.65 3.41 -9.32
CA SER A 38 -23.28 4.10 -10.57
C SER A 38 -23.89 5.49 -10.71
N PHE A 39 -24.58 5.99 -9.68
CA PHE A 39 -25.20 7.30 -9.68
C PHE A 39 -24.81 8.10 -8.44
N GLY A 40 -24.39 9.34 -8.66
CA GLY A 40 -24.12 10.34 -7.63
C GLY A 40 -22.80 10.15 -6.88
N ASP A 41 -22.51 11.15 -6.06
CA ASP A 41 -21.34 11.18 -5.20
C ASP A 41 -21.51 10.24 -4.00
N VAL A 42 -20.41 9.75 -3.42
CA VAL A 42 -20.42 8.93 -2.22
C VAL A 42 -19.68 9.68 -1.12
N HIS A 43 -20.34 9.88 0.02
CA HIS A 43 -19.71 10.46 1.21
C HIS A 43 -19.91 9.56 2.43
N VAL A 44 -18.83 9.06 3.00
CA VAL A 44 -18.85 8.37 4.30
C VAL A 44 -18.32 9.33 5.38
N PHE A 45 -19.24 9.80 6.22
CA PHE A 45 -18.95 10.75 7.30
C PHE A 45 -18.15 10.12 8.45
N PRO A 46 -17.61 10.91 9.40
CA PRO A 46 -16.88 10.39 10.55
C PRO A 46 -17.72 9.39 11.36
N ASN A 47 -17.06 8.35 11.87
CA ASN A 47 -17.66 7.25 12.63
C ASN A 47 -18.74 6.46 11.87
N SER A 48 -18.74 6.54 10.53
CA SER A 48 -19.61 5.75 9.66
C SER A 48 -18.81 4.71 8.90
N ILE A 49 -19.37 3.51 8.73
CA ILE A 49 -18.81 2.48 7.87
C ILE A 49 -19.86 2.07 6.85
N TRP A 50 -19.46 2.00 5.58
CA TRP A 50 -20.22 1.33 4.54
C TRP A 50 -19.45 0.11 4.04
N SER A 51 -20.06 -1.06 4.19
CA SER A 51 -19.50 -2.35 3.80
C SER A 51 -20.38 -3.03 2.76
N MET A 52 -19.87 -3.17 1.54
CA MET A 52 -20.48 -3.91 0.44
C MET A 52 -19.85 -5.29 0.34
N ILE A 53 -20.64 -6.34 0.52
CA ILE A 53 -20.19 -7.74 0.51
C ILE A 53 -20.82 -8.47 -0.68
N ASN A 54 -19.98 -9.13 -1.47
CA ASN A 54 -20.36 -9.84 -2.71
C ASN A 54 -21.07 -8.97 -3.76
N ASN A 55 -20.89 -7.65 -3.71
CA ASN A 55 -21.28 -6.79 -4.82
C ASN A 55 -20.29 -6.94 -5.97
N ALA A 56 -20.64 -7.74 -6.99
CA ALA A 56 -19.75 -8.02 -8.11
C ALA A 56 -19.29 -6.74 -8.86
N TYR A 57 -20.13 -5.70 -8.89
CA TYR A 57 -19.86 -4.47 -9.64
C TYR A 57 -20.11 -3.22 -8.81
N ALA A 58 -19.11 -2.81 -8.03
CA ALA A 58 -19.05 -1.49 -7.41
C ALA A 58 -18.35 -0.48 -8.34
N ASN A 59 -19.07 -0.03 -9.37
CA ASN A 59 -18.55 0.93 -10.36
C ASN A 59 -19.11 2.33 -10.10
N PHE A 60 -18.36 3.15 -9.37
CA PHE A 60 -18.71 4.51 -9.01
C PHE A 60 -18.62 5.46 -10.20
N ARG A 61 -19.59 6.38 -10.30
CA ARG A 61 -19.65 7.47 -11.30
C ARG A 61 -19.98 8.81 -10.65
N GLY A 62 -19.20 9.14 -9.64
CA GLY A 62 -19.30 10.37 -8.86
C GLY A 62 -18.05 10.57 -8.02
N ASN A 63 -17.98 11.69 -7.31
CA ASN A 63 -16.92 11.91 -6.34
C ASN A 63 -17.03 10.90 -5.20
N ILE A 64 -15.90 10.48 -4.63
CA ILE A 64 -15.86 9.63 -3.44
C ILE A 64 -15.10 10.39 -2.36
N GLN A 65 -15.73 10.58 -1.21
CA GLN A 65 -15.14 11.20 -0.03
C GLN A 65 -15.35 10.31 1.20
N ILE A 66 -14.25 9.93 1.84
CA ILE A 66 -14.26 9.17 3.10
C ILE A 66 -13.60 10.03 4.16
N ASP A 67 -14.39 10.50 5.12
CA ASP A 67 -13.88 11.37 6.17
C ASP A 67 -13.08 10.57 7.21
N LYS A 68 -12.30 11.30 8.02
CA LYS A 68 -11.53 10.72 9.13
C LYS A 68 -12.43 9.86 10.02
N THR A 69 -11.96 8.67 10.40
CA THR A 69 -12.70 7.61 11.14
C THR A 69 -13.87 6.97 10.39
N GLY A 70 -14.17 7.43 9.17
CA GLY A 70 -15.09 6.76 8.26
C GLY A 70 -14.43 5.56 7.55
N GLY A 71 -15.24 4.68 6.98
CA GLY A 71 -14.75 3.51 6.27
C GLY A 71 -15.60 3.05 5.10
N LEU A 72 -14.96 2.75 3.96
CA LEU A 72 -15.57 2.11 2.79
C LEU A 72 -14.92 0.75 2.54
N TYR A 73 -15.71 -0.31 2.60
CA TYR A 73 -15.26 -1.68 2.41
C TYR A 73 -16.02 -2.32 1.26
N ILE A 74 -15.30 -2.91 0.32
CA ILE A 74 -15.86 -3.61 -0.83
C ILE A 74 -15.19 -4.97 -0.89
N SER A 75 -15.94 -6.02 -0.60
CA SER A 75 -15.37 -7.35 -0.32
C SER A 75 -16.07 -8.46 -1.07
N GLY A 76 -15.31 -9.42 -1.60
CA GLY A 76 -15.80 -10.68 -2.12
C GLY A 76 -15.41 -11.82 -1.18
N VAL A 77 -16.41 -12.57 -0.73
CA VAL A 77 -16.26 -13.69 0.23
C VAL A 77 -16.68 -15.04 -0.35
N ALA A 78 -16.95 -15.10 -1.65
CA ALA A 78 -17.30 -16.33 -2.37
C ALA A 78 -16.46 -16.46 -3.67
N PRO A 79 -15.96 -17.66 -3.98
CA PRO A 79 -14.96 -17.88 -5.04
C PRO A 79 -15.52 -17.71 -6.47
N ASP A 80 -16.82 -17.60 -6.64
CA ASP A 80 -17.52 -17.34 -7.91
C ASP A 80 -17.81 -15.86 -8.14
N ILE A 81 -17.55 -15.00 -7.13
CA ILE A 81 -17.77 -13.56 -7.24
C ILE A 81 -16.53 -12.90 -7.84
N TYR A 82 -16.67 -12.45 -9.09
CA TYR A 82 -15.75 -11.49 -9.68
C TYR A 82 -15.95 -10.11 -9.03
N LEU A 83 -14.95 -9.62 -8.30
CA LEU A 83 -15.05 -8.33 -7.60
C LEU A 83 -14.50 -7.20 -8.48
N SER A 84 -15.37 -6.28 -8.86
CA SER A 84 -15.01 -5.01 -9.50
C SER A 84 -15.29 -3.85 -8.55
N ALA A 85 -14.25 -3.10 -8.18
CA ALA A 85 -14.35 -1.87 -7.42
C ALA A 85 -13.65 -0.76 -8.20
N THR A 86 -14.42 0.13 -8.82
CA THR A 86 -13.88 1.11 -9.76
C THR A 86 -14.45 2.50 -9.61
N LEU A 87 -13.60 3.50 -9.73
CA LEU A 87 -13.92 4.84 -10.21
C LEU A 87 -13.20 4.99 -11.55
N LYS A 88 -13.91 5.12 -12.67
CA LYS A 88 -13.29 5.11 -14.02
C LYS A 88 -13.70 6.33 -14.85
N ASP A 89 -13.57 7.52 -14.27
CA ASP A 89 -13.91 8.77 -14.94
C ASP A 89 -12.88 9.86 -14.61
N SER A 90 -12.36 10.56 -15.63
CA SER A 90 -11.32 11.57 -15.46
C SER A 90 -11.81 12.89 -14.85
N ILE A 91 -13.11 13.04 -14.58
CA ILE A 91 -13.68 14.28 -14.02
C ILE A 91 -13.90 14.23 -12.50
N HIS A 92 -13.96 13.04 -11.91
CA HIS A 92 -14.34 12.87 -10.51
C HIS A 92 -13.13 12.83 -9.58
N SER A 93 -13.37 13.16 -8.31
CA SER A 93 -12.35 13.16 -7.26
C SER A 93 -12.49 11.94 -6.34
N PHE A 94 -11.37 11.42 -5.88
CA PHE A 94 -11.29 10.42 -4.82
C PHE A 94 -10.50 11.02 -3.65
N ILE A 95 -11.16 11.22 -2.51
CA ILE A 95 -10.57 11.79 -1.30
C ILE A 95 -10.78 10.81 -0.15
N ASN A 96 -9.69 10.37 0.48
CA ASN A 96 -9.72 9.42 1.59
C ASN A 96 -8.91 9.93 2.79
N ASP A 97 -9.61 10.29 3.86
CA ASP A 97 -9.07 10.58 5.19
C ASP A 97 -9.32 9.43 6.20
N GLY A 98 -10.11 8.43 5.81
CA GLY A 98 -10.51 7.28 6.62
C GLY A 98 -9.86 5.96 6.19
N ILE A 99 -10.66 4.90 6.04
CA ILE A 99 -10.21 3.59 5.56
C ILE A 99 -10.97 3.20 4.30
N VAL A 100 -10.25 2.81 3.25
CA VAL A 100 -10.83 2.20 2.05
C VAL A 100 -10.21 0.83 1.85
N SER A 101 -11.04 -0.21 1.73
CA SER A 101 -10.55 -1.58 1.53
C SER A 101 -11.30 -2.29 0.42
N PHE A 102 -10.59 -2.57 -0.68
CA PHE A 102 -11.04 -3.47 -1.74
C PHE A 102 -10.42 -4.84 -1.49
N ASN A 103 -11.26 -5.84 -1.19
CA ASN A 103 -10.83 -7.14 -0.69
C ASN A 103 -11.41 -8.30 -1.51
N ALA A 104 -10.58 -8.86 -2.37
CA ALA A 104 -10.83 -10.04 -3.18
C ALA A 104 -10.03 -11.27 -2.68
N LEU A 105 -9.68 -11.35 -1.40
CA LEU A 105 -8.87 -12.47 -0.87
C LEU A 105 -9.58 -13.83 -0.95
N LYS A 106 -10.90 -13.83 -0.84
CA LYS A 106 -11.78 -15.02 -0.88
C LYS A 106 -12.69 -15.03 -2.12
N ALA A 107 -12.51 -14.06 -3.02
CA ALA A 107 -13.30 -13.89 -4.23
C ALA A 107 -12.76 -14.74 -5.38
N ALA A 108 -13.32 -14.59 -6.58
CA ALA A 108 -12.79 -15.22 -7.78
C ALA A 108 -11.31 -14.84 -8.03
N PRO A 109 -10.52 -15.69 -8.72
CA PRO A 109 -9.11 -15.45 -9.01
C PRO A 109 -8.83 -14.10 -9.70
N THR A 110 -9.76 -13.61 -10.51
CA THR A 110 -9.66 -12.32 -11.20
C THR A 110 -10.56 -11.27 -10.54
N TYR A 111 -10.12 -10.02 -10.60
CA TYR A 111 -10.78 -8.84 -10.02
C TYR A 111 -10.42 -7.58 -10.82
N THR A 112 -11.14 -6.47 -10.60
CA THR A 112 -10.80 -5.16 -11.19
C THR A 112 -10.80 -4.10 -10.11
N PHE A 113 -9.62 -3.58 -9.76
CA PHE A 113 -9.46 -2.44 -8.86
C PHE A 113 -8.83 -1.25 -9.57
N TRP A 114 -9.61 -0.20 -9.77
CA TRP A 114 -9.17 0.99 -10.51
C TRP A 114 -9.73 2.25 -9.88
N ILE A 115 -8.87 3.22 -9.62
CA ILE A 115 -9.26 4.59 -9.27
C ILE A 115 -8.68 5.49 -10.34
N VAL A 116 -9.53 5.98 -11.24
CA VAL A 116 -9.21 6.93 -12.29
C VAL A 116 -10.05 8.16 -12.03
N GLY A 117 -9.41 9.32 -11.89
CA GLY A 117 -10.04 10.56 -11.46
C GLY A 117 -9.34 11.81 -12.01
N ASN A 118 -9.96 12.95 -11.81
CA ASN A 118 -9.27 14.24 -11.90
C ASN A 118 -8.29 14.39 -10.74
N LYS A 119 -8.74 14.04 -9.52
CA LYS A 119 -8.00 14.15 -8.28
C LYS A 119 -8.01 12.84 -7.50
N PHE A 120 -6.86 12.47 -6.95
CA PHE A 120 -6.68 11.43 -5.97
C PHE A 120 -5.91 12.00 -4.78
N GLU A 121 -6.54 12.04 -3.62
CA GLU A 121 -5.91 12.47 -2.36
C GLU A 121 -6.15 11.41 -1.29
N ASN A 122 -5.06 10.83 -0.78
CA ASN A 122 -5.11 9.83 0.28
C ASN A 122 -4.32 10.31 1.51
N ASN A 123 -5.03 10.66 2.58
CA ASN A 123 -4.48 10.95 3.91
C ASN A 123 -4.74 9.80 4.91
N GLY A 124 -5.69 8.92 4.60
CA GLY A 124 -6.05 7.73 5.37
C GLY A 124 -5.33 6.46 4.91
N ASP A 125 -6.02 5.32 5.06
CA ASP A 125 -5.53 4.00 4.65
C ASP A 125 -6.32 3.46 3.46
N LEU A 126 -5.63 2.97 2.44
CA LEU A 126 -6.24 2.37 1.26
C LEU A 126 -5.59 1.01 0.95
N PHE A 127 -6.44 -0.03 0.83
CA PHE A 127 -6.01 -1.41 0.62
C PHE A 127 -6.60 -1.98 -0.67
N PHE A 128 -5.74 -2.52 -1.54
CA PHE A 128 -6.12 -3.42 -2.62
C PHE A 128 -5.58 -4.81 -2.27
N SER A 129 -6.46 -5.76 -1.97
CA SER A 129 -6.06 -7.09 -1.50
C SER A 129 -6.73 -8.19 -2.32
N ALA A 130 -5.96 -9.21 -2.71
CA ALA A 130 -6.46 -10.30 -3.54
C ALA A 130 -5.73 -11.63 -3.30
N SER A 131 -6.34 -12.73 -3.74
CA SER A 131 -5.75 -14.08 -3.62
C SER A 131 -4.44 -14.20 -4.41
N GLY A 132 -4.38 -13.62 -5.61
CA GLY A 132 -3.25 -13.80 -6.53
C GLY A 132 -3.26 -15.13 -7.28
N GLU A 133 -4.41 -15.82 -7.29
CA GLU A 133 -4.60 -17.00 -8.14
C GLU A 133 -4.72 -16.61 -9.62
N GLY A 134 -5.30 -15.43 -9.91
CA GLY A 134 -5.30 -14.81 -11.23
C GLY A 134 -4.31 -13.66 -11.34
N SER A 135 -3.98 -13.29 -12.58
CA SER A 135 -3.14 -12.15 -12.92
C SER A 135 -4.00 -11.00 -13.42
N VAL A 136 -3.88 -9.82 -12.81
CA VAL A 136 -4.65 -8.62 -13.19
C VAL A 136 -3.83 -7.34 -13.06
N VAL A 137 -4.27 -6.30 -13.77
CA VAL A 137 -3.74 -4.95 -13.62
C VAL A 137 -4.66 -4.14 -12.73
N SER A 138 -4.08 -3.53 -11.70
CA SER A 138 -4.77 -2.55 -10.86
C SER A 138 -4.09 -1.18 -11.00
N ALA A 139 -4.84 -0.10 -10.82
CA ALA A 139 -4.24 1.23 -10.94
C ALA A 139 -4.93 2.31 -10.11
N ILE A 140 -4.13 3.32 -9.76
CA ILE A 140 -4.61 4.61 -9.26
C ILE A 140 -4.02 5.69 -10.16
N LYS A 141 -4.86 6.33 -10.97
CA LYS A 141 -4.50 7.30 -12.00
C LYS A 141 -5.28 8.60 -11.77
N ALA A 142 -4.60 9.71 -11.56
CA ALA A 142 -5.22 11.03 -11.49
C ALA A 142 -4.32 12.09 -12.12
N GLU A 143 -4.90 13.22 -12.53
CA GLU A 143 -4.12 14.40 -12.93
C GLU A 143 -3.44 15.03 -11.71
N ASP A 144 -4.20 15.16 -10.63
CA ASP A 144 -3.74 15.61 -9.31
C ASP A 144 -3.65 14.39 -8.38
N TRP A 145 -2.43 13.89 -8.11
CA TRP A 145 -2.21 12.65 -7.35
C TRP A 145 -1.34 12.90 -6.13
N HIS A 146 -1.93 12.71 -4.95
CA HIS A 146 -1.28 12.88 -3.66
C HIS A 146 -1.55 11.71 -2.70
N ASN A 147 -0.49 11.19 -2.11
CA ASN A 147 -0.56 10.26 -0.98
C ASN A 147 0.24 10.80 0.20
N ASN A 148 -0.43 11.10 1.31
CA ASN A 148 0.17 11.42 2.61
C ASN A 148 -0.06 10.29 3.64
N GLY A 149 -1.00 9.38 3.37
CA GLY A 149 -1.38 8.26 4.22
C GLY A 149 -0.69 6.94 3.85
N TYR A 150 -1.44 5.84 3.92
CA TYR A 150 -0.98 4.50 3.58
C TYR A 150 -1.72 3.94 2.37
N LEU A 151 -0.96 3.38 1.42
CA LEU A 151 -1.46 2.51 0.37
C LEU A 151 -0.87 1.11 0.56
N HIS A 152 -1.68 0.06 0.49
CA HIS A 152 -1.18 -1.32 0.54
C HIS A 152 -1.80 -2.17 -0.57
N PHE A 153 -0.95 -2.60 -1.48
CA PHE A 153 -1.26 -3.55 -2.54
C PHE A 153 -0.78 -4.93 -2.13
N TYR A 154 -1.71 -5.83 -1.85
CA TYR A 154 -1.43 -7.12 -1.25
C TYR A 154 -1.93 -8.26 -2.13
N GLN A 155 -1.09 -9.27 -2.28
CA GLN A 155 -1.45 -10.57 -2.80
C GLN A 155 -1.06 -11.67 -1.83
N LYS A 156 -1.96 -12.64 -1.63
CA LYS A 156 -1.62 -13.86 -0.88
C LYS A 156 -0.57 -14.68 -1.64
N LEU A 157 -0.74 -14.83 -2.96
CA LEU A 157 0.17 -15.53 -3.86
C LEU A 157 0.73 -14.57 -4.91
N LYS A 158 2.02 -14.71 -5.23
CA LYS A 158 2.64 -13.96 -6.32
C LYS A 158 2.07 -14.39 -7.68
N SER A 159 1.55 -13.43 -8.44
CA SER A 159 1.03 -13.63 -9.80
C SER A 159 1.75 -12.76 -10.84
N ASP A 160 1.25 -12.74 -12.08
CA ASP A 160 1.64 -11.72 -13.07
C ASP A 160 0.83 -10.42 -12.91
N SER A 161 0.30 -10.17 -11.71
CA SER A 161 -0.37 -8.91 -11.42
C SER A 161 0.66 -7.81 -11.21
N PHE A 162 0.29 -6.61 -11.62
CA PHE A 162 1.05 -5.41 -11.33
C PHE A 162 0.11 -4.23 -11.06
N VAL A 163 0.66 -3.26 -10.34
CA VAL A 163 0.00 -2.02 -9.99
C VAL A 163 0.66 -0.87 -10.74
N GLN A 164 -0.14 0.09 -11.18
CA GLN A 164 0.36 1.35 -11.72
C GLN A 164 -0.18 2.54 -10.91
N LEU A 165 0.71 3.45 -10.55
CA LEU A 165 0.39 4.64 -9.76
C LEU A 165 0.76 5.89 -10.54
N GLY A 166 -0.10 6.92 -10.47
CA GLY A 166 0.04 8.16 -11.20
C GLY A 166 -0.22 8.00 -12.71
N LYS A 167 -0.64 9.09 -13.36
CA LYS A 167 -0.83 9.10 -14.80
C LYS A 167 0.52 8.94 -15.53
N ASP A 168 0.56 8.12 -16.57
CA ASP A 168 1.79 7.79 -17.29
C ASP A 168 2.49 9.05 -17.80
N ALA A 169 3.82 9.10 -17.67
CA ALA A 169 4.65 10.25 -18.04
C ALA A 169 4.27 11.58 -17.36
N LYS A 170 3.40 11.56 -16.35
CA LYS A 170 3.14 12.68 -15.42
C LYS A 170 3.83 12.39 -14.10
N THR A 171 3.48 13.15 -13.07
CA THR A 171 4.06 13.03 -11.74
C THR A 171 3.00 12.67 -10.72
N LEU A 172 3.42 11.95 -9.70
CA LEU A 172 2.66 11.70 -8.49
C LEU A 172 3.46 12.22 -7.29
N VAL A 173 2.77 12.65 -6.23
CA VAL A 173 3.42 13.09 -4.97
C VAL A 173 3.13 12.08 -3.87
N ASN A 174 4.16 11.40 -3.39
CA ASN A 174 4.07 10.47 -2.26
C ASN A 174 4.84 11.02 -1.05
N ASN A 175 4.16 11.46 -0.01
CA ASN A 175 4.76 11.77 1.29
C ASN A 175 4.41 10.71 2.36
N GLY A 176 3.60 9.72 1.98
CA GLY A 176 3.17 8.63 2.83
C GLY A 176 3.95 7.34 2.60
N GLN A 177 3.31 6.23 2.97
CA GLN A 177 3.84 4.88 2.83
C GLN A 177 3.07 4.12 1.74
N VAL A 178 3.78 3.48 0.82
CA VAL A 178 3.20 2.60 -0.20
C VAL A 178 3.81 1.21 -0.04
N CYS A 179 2.99 0.21 0.18
CA CYS A 179 3.42 -1.17 0.44
C CYS A 179 2.96 -2.11 -0.68
N PHE A 180 3.87 -3.00 -1.08
CA PHE A 180 3.61 -4.09 -2.02
C PHE A 180 4.00 -5.41 -1.37
N THR A 181 3.02 -6.30 -1.19
CA THR A 181 3.27 -7.66 -0.68
C THR A 181 2.89 -8.68 -1.75
N ASN A 182 3.88 -9.44 -2.23
CA ASN A 182 3.76 -10.34 -3.40
C ASN A 182 3.16 -9.68 -4.65
N GLN A 183 3.34 -8.37 -4.81
CA GLN A 183 2.79 -7.56 -5.89
C GLN A 183 3.91 -6.92 -6.70
N ASN A 184 3.67 -6.69 -7.99
CA ASN A 184 4.58 -5.88 -8.82
C ASN A 184 4.12 -4.43 -8.85
N TRP A 185 5.09 -3.53 -8.97
CA TRP A 185 4.83 -2.13 -9.30
C TRP A 185 5.52 -1.78 -10.61
N HIS A 186 4.73 -1.26 -11.55
CA HIS A 186 5.24 -0.69 -12.80
C HIS A 186 5.25 0.84 -12.67
N GLN A 187 6.44 1.40 -12.53
CA GLN A 187 6.64 2.84 -12.41
C GLN A 187 6.71 3.46 -13.82
N LEU A 188 5.61 4.10 -14.20
CA LEU A 188 5.48 4.84 -15.48
C LEU A 188 5.38 6.36 -15.28
N ALA A 189 4.95 6.78 -14.10
CA ALA A 189 4.85 8.18 -13.68
C ALA A 189 6.06 8.57 -12.82
N GLY A 190 6.52 9.81 -12.94
CA GLY A 190 7.54 10.37 -12.05
C GLY A 190 7.06 10.43 -10.62
N VAL A 191 7.98 10.27 -9.68
CA VAL A 191 7.68 10.16 -8.25
C VAL A 191 8.33 11.33 -7.52
N LEU A 192 7.51 12.20 -6.95
CA LEU A 192 7.92 13.34 -6.14
C LEU A 192 7.57 13.11 -4.67
N GLY A 193 8.08 13.94 -3.77
CA GLY A 193 7.80 13.87 -2.33
C GLY A 193 8.93 13.22 -1.53
N THR A 194 8.61 12.85 -0.29
CA THR A 194 9.57 12.37 0.73
C THR A 194 9.15 11.04 1.37
N GLY A 195 8.26 10.30 0.72
CA GLY A 195 7.67 9.07 1.25
C GLY A 195 8.53 7.84 1.01
N CYS A 196 7.90 6.67 1.17
CA CYS A 196 8.53 5.38 1.00
C CYS A 196 7.67 4.41 0.18
N PHE A 197 8.33 3.64 -0.69
CA PHE A 197 7.79 2.48 -1.40
C PHE A 197 8.46 1.21 -0.87
N THR A 198 7.70 0.31 -0.27
CA THR A 198 8.21 -0.92 0.34
C THR A 198 7.78 -2.15 -0.44
N ALA A 199 8.76 -2.94 -0.87
CA ALA A 199 8.58 -4.29 -1.41
C ALA A 199 8.73 -5.29 -0.26
N SER A 200 7.83 -6.28 -0.18
CA SER A 200 7.89 -7.37 0.79
C SER A 200 7.45 -8.70 0.17
N GLY A 201 7.92 -9.81 0.72
CA GLY A 201 7.62 -11.14 0.20
C GLY A 201 8.31 -11.37 -1.15
N LYS A 202 7.53 -11.57 -2.22
CA LYS A 202 8.03 -11.75 -3.59
C LYS A 202 7.73 -10.54 -4.50
N SER A 203 7.64 -9.35 -3.94
CA SER A 203 7.32 -8.13 -4.69
C SER A 203 8.50 -7.64 -5.53
N SER A 204 8.20 -7.06 -6.70
CA SER A 204 9.22 -6.48 -7.57
C SER A 204 8.83 -5.09 -8.05
N PHE A 205 9.81 -4.20 -8.11
CA PHE A 205 9.67 -2.86 -8.68
C PHE A 205 10.28 -2.84 -10.06
N TYR A 206 9.47 -2.53 -11.06
CA TYR A 206 9.92 -2.28 -12.40
C TYR A 206 9.91 -0.78 -12.67
N LEU A 207 11.10 -0.19 -12.70
CA LEU A 207 11.34 1.22 -12.97
C LEU A 207 11.43 1.41 -14.49
N MET A 208 10.24 1.55 -15.11
CA MET A 208 10.05 1.48 -16.55
C MET A 208 10.27 2.81 -17.27
N ASN A 209 10.32 3.92 -16.55
CA ASN A 209 10.42 5.23 -17.16
C ASN A 209 11.49 6.07 -16.48
N ASN A 210 12.66 6.13 -17.10
CA ASN A 210 13.80 6.93 -16.64
C ASN A 210 13.77 8.37 -17.22
N ALA A 211 12.77 8.72 -18.03
CA ALA A 211 12.57 10.07 -18.56
C ALA A 211 11.69 10.96 -17.66
N VAL A 212 11.19 10.42 -16.55
CA VAL A 212 10.41 11.15 -15.54
C VAL A 212 11.22 11.30 -14.25
N PRO A 213 10.98 12.37 -13.47
CA PRO A 213 11.75 12.59 -12.25
C PRO A 213 11.46 11.53 -11.20
N PHE A 214 12.47 11.22 -10.39
CA PHE A 214 12.35 10.47 -9.15
C PHE A 214 13.04 11.29 -8.05
N SER A 215 12.31 11.64 -7.00
CA SER A 215 12.81 12.53 -5.94
C SER A 215 13.92 11.86 -5.13
N GLU A 216 14.99 12.61 -4.84
CA GLU A 216 16.10 12.18 -3.97
C GLU A 216 15.67 11.87 -2.52
N ASN A 217 14.49 12.35 -2.11
CA ASN A 217 13.95 12.07 -0.77
C ASN A 217 12.99 10.87 -0.75
N GLN A 218 12.80 10.17 -1.88
CA GLN A 218 11.98 8.97 -1.94
C GLN A 218 12.82 7.73 -1.66
N ILE A 219 12.33 6.87 -0.77
CA ILE A 219 13.00 5.62 -0.44
C ILE A 219 12.31 4.43 -1.11
N LEU A 220 13.10 3.61 -1.81
CA LEU A 220 12.73 2.25 -2.20
C LEU A 220 13.26 1.27 -1.15
N TYR A 221 12.37 0.69 -0.36
CA TYR A 221 12.74 -0.24 0.70
C TYR A 221 12.47 -1.70 0.31
N LEU A 222 13.53 -2.51 0.31
CA LEU A 222 13.48 -3.95 0.07
C LEU A 222 13.39 -4.69 1.41
N ASN A 223 12.17 -4.89 1.88
CA ASN A 223 11.90 -5.43 3.22
C ASN A 223 11.87 -6.96 3.23
N ASN A 224 13.05 -7.57 3.29
CA ASN A 224 13.23 -9.03 3.38
C ASN A 224 12.53 -9.81 2.23
N GLY A 225 12.84 -11.09 2.09
CA GLY A 225 12.23 -11.96 1.08
C GLY A 225 12.90 -11.87 -0.30
N GLU A 226 12.19 -12.36 -1.32
CA GLU A 226 12.67 -12.47 -2.70
C GLU A 226 12.33 -11.18 -3.47
N THR A 227 12.61 -10.01 -2.90
CA THR A 227 12.23 -8.74 -3.54
C THR A 227 13.25 -8.29 -4.57
N SER A 228 12.81 -7.52 -5.57
CA SER A 228 13.73 -7.02 -6.58
C SER A 228 13.38 -5.68 -7.18
N ILE A 229 14.40 -5.02 -7.73
CA ILE A 229 14.29 -3.82 -8.56
C ILE A 229 14.88 -4.12 -9.92
N MET A 230 14.11 -3.86 -10.98
CA MET A 230 14.61 -3.84 -12.36
C MET A 230 14.41 -2.44 -12.94
N ALA A 231 15.47 -1.84 -13.47
CA ALA A 231 15.42 -0.53 -14.08
C ALA A 231 15.74 -0.58 -15.58
N ILE A 232 15.19 0.34 -16.35
CA ILE A 232 15.65 0.58 -17.73
C ILE A 232 16.90 1.47 -17.67
N PRO A 233 18.07 1.02 -18.15
CA PRO A 233 19.32 1.76 -18.05
C PRO A 233 19.34 2.99 -18.98
N SER A 234 20.06 4.05 -18.59
CA SER A 234 20.15 5.32 -19.34
C SER A 234 21.59 5.68 -19.70
N ILE A 235 21.80 6.38 -20.81
CA ILE A 235 23.13 6.87 -21.25
C ILE A 235 23.42 8.30 -20.78
N ASN A 236 22.38 9.11 -20.55
CA ASN A 236 22.49 10.54 -20.21
C ASN A 236 21.88 10.79 -18.84
N ASN A 237 22.67 11.36 -17.92
CA ASN A 237 22.25 11.76 -16.56
C ASN A 237 21.35 10.73 -15.87
N PRO A 238 21.86 9.52 -15.60
CA PRO A 238 21.08 8.50 -14.94
C PRO A 238 20.52 9.00 -13.61
N LEU A 239 19.25 8.71 -13.34
CA LEU A 239 18.65 8.91 -12.03
C LEU A 239 19.38 8.07 -10.97
N THR A 240 19.46 8.63 -9.76
CA THR A 240 19.88 7.91 -8.56
C THR A 240 18.64 7.48 -7.79
N TYR A 241 18.48 6.17 -7.57
CA TYR A 241 17.42 5.65 -6.72
C TYR A 241 17.97 5.39 -5.32
N HIS A 242 17.33 5.91 -4.29
CA HIS A 242 17.70 5.61 -2.90
C HIS A 242 17.04 4.30 -2.48
N VAL A 243 17.88 3.30 -2.21
CA VAL A 243 17.45 1.95 -1.88
C VAL A 243 17.93 1.60 -0.48
N ARG A 244 17.07 0.92 0.28
CA ARG A 244 17.41 0.41 1.61
C ARG A 244 17.04 -1.06 1.72
N GLY A 245 17.74 -1.81 2.57
CA GLY A 245 17.51 -3.25 2.76
C GLY A 245 18.07 -4.14 1.65
N PHE A 246 19.04 -3.66 0.86
CA PHE A 246 19.69 -4.50 -0.15
C PHE A 246 20.65 -5.50 0.50
N GLY A 247 20.46 -6.79 0.30
CA GLY A 247 21.30 -7.83 0.87
C GLY A 247 20.60 -9.18 1.03
N THR A 248 21.31 -10.12 1.66
CA THR A 248 20.84 -11.45 2.07
C THR A 248 20.38 -11.41 3.52
N TYR A 249 19.16 -11.87 3.78
CA TYR A 249 18.60 -11.95 5.12
C TYR A 249 18.84 -13.34 5.75
N ASP A 250 18.52 -13.49 7.03
CA ASP A 250 18.76 -14.72 7.81
C ASP A 250 18.11 -15.99 7.21
N THR A 251 17.12 -15.81 6.32
CA THR A 251 16.48 -16.88 5.54
C THR A 251 17.35 -17.43 4.40
N GLY A 252 18.51 -16.82 4.14
CA GLY A 252 19.38 -17.11 2.99
C GLY A 252 18.89 -16.51 1.68
N ILE A 253 17.83 -15.70 1.73
CA ILE A 253 17.22 -15.09 0.54
C ILE A 253 17.83 -13.71 0.31
N SER A 254 18.33 -13.47 -0.91
CA SER A 254 18.88 -12.20 -1.34
C SER A 254 17.89 -11.41 -2.17
N ASN A 255 17.74 -10.12 -1.83
CA ASN A 255 17.12 -9.15 -2.72
C ASN A 255 18.02 -8.88 -3.94
N LYS A 256 17.43 -8.43 -5.05
CA LYS A 256 18.17 -8.17 -6.30
C LYS A 256 17.93 -6.76 -6.84
N ILE A 257 18.97 -6.17 -7.42
CA ILE A 257 18.88 -4.89 -8.15
C ILE A 257 19.50 -5.12 -9.54
N GLY A 258 18.80 -4.77 -10.60
CA GLY A 258 19.24 -5.08 -11.96
C GLY A 258 18.63 -4.21 -13.05
N PHE A 259 18.95 -4.58 -14.28
CA PHE A 259 18.47 -3.97 -15.51
C PHE A 259 17.64 -4.92 -16.35
N THR A 260 16.79 -4.33 -17.19
CA THR A 260 16.10 -5.02 -18.28
C THR A 260 17.03 -5.45 -19.43
N ALA A 261 18.34 -5.55 -19.17
CA ALA A 261 19.39 -5.95 -20.11
C ALA A 261 20.53 -6.62 -19.33
N THR A 262 21.29 -7.50 -20.00
CA THR A 262 22.44 -8.18 -19.39
C THR A 262 23.48 -7.17 -18.94
N LEU A 263 24.03 -7.36 -17.74
CA LEU A 263 25.06 -6.49 -17.20
C LEU A 263 26.41 -6.79 -17.86
N TYR A 264 27.02 -5.77 -18.43
CA TYR A 264 28.39 -5.82 -18.96
C TYR A 264 28.98 -4.41 -19.05
N ASN A 265 30.30 -4.30 -18.99
CA ASN A 265 31.00 -3.03 -19.22
C ASN A 265 31.48 -2.95 -20.67
N SER A 266 31.32 -1.79 -21.34
CA SER A 266 31.87 -1.59 -22.68
C SER A 266 33.41 -1.52 -22.70
N VAL A 267 34.03 -1.22 -21.55
CA VAL A 267 35.49 -1.19 -21.40
C VAL A 267 35.98 -2.58 -20.98
N SER A 268 36.80 -3.18 -21.85
CA SER A 268 37.39 -4.50 -21.59
C SER A 268 38.10 -4.56 -20.24
N GLY A 269 37.85 -5.61 -19.47
CA GLY A 269 38.45 -5.85 -18.15
C GLY A 269 37.82 -5.09 -16.99
N LYS A 270 36.82 -4.21 -17.22
CA LYS A 270 36.08 -3.55 -16.14
C LYS A 270 34.84 -4.37 -15.73
N PRO A 271 34.49 -4.38 -14.43
CA PRO A 271 33.28 -5.04 -13.96
C PRO A 271 32.02 -4.33 -14.47
N ALA A 272 30.93 -5.09 -14.55
CA ALA A 272 29.61 -4.57 -14.92
C ALA A 272 28.90 -3.82 -13.78
N TRP A 273 29.56 -3.69 -12.62
CA TRP A 273 29.11 -2.93 -11.47
C TRP A 273 30.30 -2.33 -10.72
N GLU A 274 30.06 -1.26 -9.97
CA GLU A 274 31.02 -0.62 -9.06
C GLU A 274 30.27 -0.12 -7.83
N TYR A 275 30.92 -0.12 -6.68
CA TYR A 275 30.37 0.42 -5.45
C TYR A 275 31.28 1.49 -4.88
N ASP A 276 30.77 2.73 -4.79
CA ASP A 276 31.43 3.83 -4.12
C ASP A 276 31.16 3.76 -2.61
N ALA A 277 32.16 3.33 -1.84
CA ALA A 277 32.04 3.17 -0.40
C ALA A 277 31.90 4.50 0.38
N LYS A 278 32.29 5.64 -0.22
CA LYS A 278 32.18 6.95 0.42
C LYS A 278 30.75 7.46 0.40
N TYR A 279 30.07 7.30 -0.73
CA TYR A 279 28.69 7.79 -0.92
C TYR A 279 27.63 6.68 -0.84
N GLY A 280 28.02 5.41 -0.78
CA GLY A 280 27.08 4.29 -0.73
C GLY A 280 26.39 4.00 -2.07
N ILE A 281 27.03 4.35 -3.20
CA ILE A 281 26.40 4.27 -4.52
C ILE A 281 26.87 3.02 -5.25
N LEU A 282 25.93 2.11 -5.53
CA LEU A 282 26.09 1.00 -6.47
C LEU A 282 25.74 1.49 -7.87
N THR A 283 26.71 1.46 -8.78
CA THR A 283 26.51 1.73 -10.21
C THR A 283 26.51 0.42 -10.98
N LEU A 284 25.53 0.25 -11.85
CA LEU A 284 25.44 -0.90 -12.76
C LEU A 284 25.58 -0.43 -14.21
N TRP A 285 26.13 -1.29 -15.10
CA TRP A 285 26.30 -1.00 -16.52
C TRP A 285 25.73 -2.08 -17.44
N THR A 286 25.23 -1.62 -18.59
CA THR A 286 25.06 -2.44 -19.79
C THR A 286 25.63 -1.69 -20.98
N GLY A 287 26.89 -1.99 -21.32
CA GLY A 287 27.64 -1.25 -22.32
C GLY A 287 27.81 0.22 -21.92
N LEU A 288 27.21 1.12 -22.70
CA LEU A 288 27.25 2.57 -22.46
C LEU A 288 26.13 3.08 -21.53
N TYR A 289 25.14 2.24 -21.21
CA TYR A 289 24.03 2.63 -20.35
C TYR A 289 24.33 2.28 -18.89
N SER A 290 23.83 3.10 -17.97
CA SER A 290 24.05 2.95 -16.52
C SER A 290 22.87 3.47 -15.70
N HIS A 291 22.89 3.16 -14.41
CA HIS A 291 22.06 3.76 -13.38
C HIS A 291 22.77 3.69 -12.02
N HIS A 292 22.38 4.59 -11.13
CA HIS A 292 22.90 4.68 -9.78
C HIS A 292 21.84 4.25 -8.78
N PHE A 293 22.27 3.44 -7.81
CA PHE A 293 21.46 3.04 -6.67
C PHE A 293 22.24 3.41 -5.41
N GLU A 294 21.74 4.39 -4.65
CA GLU A 294 22.31 4.72 -3.35
C GLU A 294 21.77 3.72 -2.33
N ILE A 295 22.56 2.68 -2.03
CA ILE A 295 22.18 1.52 -1.22
C ILE A 295 22.60 1.66 0.26
N GLY A 296 23.24 2.76 0.63
CA GLY A 296 23.89 2.98 1.91
C GLY A 296 25.37 2.61 1.93
N THR A 297 26.08 3.05 2.97
CA THR A 297 27.50 2.76 3.17
C THR A 297 27.74 1.42 3.90
N GLY A 298 28.99 0.93 3.89
CA GLY A 298 29.41 -0.25 4.66
C GLY A 298 29.32 -1.61 3.95
N TYR A 299 28.94 -1.66 2.68
CA TYR A 299 28.96 -2.90 1.90
C TYR A 299 30.39 -3.34 1.59
N ASP A 300 30.62 -4.66 1.61
CA ASP A 300 31.87 -5.30 1.20
C ASP A 300 31.84 -5.65 -0.30
N PRO A 301 32.67 -5.00 -1.15
CA PRO A 301 32.69 -5.25 -2.59
C PRO A 301 32.88 -6.73 -2.97
N THR A 302 33.51 -7.55 -2.12
CA THR A 302 33.78 -8.97 -2.43
C THR A 302 32.53 -9.85 -2.38
N LYS A 303 31.42 -9.34 -1.84
CA LYS A 303 30.16 -10.09 -1.68
C LYS A 303 29.12 -9.79 -2.75
N PHE A 304 29.40 -8.87 -3.68
CA PHE A 304 28.52 -8.62 -4.80
C PHE A 304 28.68 -9.71 -5.87
N GLU A 305 27.55 -10.20 -6.38
CA GLU A 305 27.52 -11.25 -7.38
C GLU A 305 26.53 -10.87 -8.49
N ILE A 306 26.96 -11.03 -9.75
CA ILE A 306 26.07 -10.90 -10.91
C ILE A 306 25.25 -12.17 -11.03
N VAL A 307 23.93 -12.02 -11.04
CA VAL A 307 22.95 -13.11 -11.07
C VAL A 307 21.86 -12.81 -12.10
N SER A 308 21.02 -13.81 -12.36
CA SER A 308 19.78 -13.61 -13.14
C SER A 308 18.62 -13.37 -12.17
N ASP A 309 17.77 -12.39 -12.46
CA ASP A 309 16.49 -12.28 -11.76
C ASP A 309 15.40 -13.06 -12.51
N LYS A 310 14.68 -13.91 -11.78
CA LYS A 310 13.62 -14.77 -12.30
C LYS A 310 12.27 -14.46 -11.66
N SER A 311 12.15 -13.32 -10.98
CA SER A 311 10.88 -12.92 -10.39
C SER A 311 9.81 -12.81 -11.48
N ARG A 312 8.58 -13.13 -11.09
CA ARG A 312 7.42 -13.21 -11.98
C ARG A 312 6.93 -11.80 -12.34
N GLU A 313 6.60 -11.59 -13.61
CA GLU A 313 6.09 -10.32 -14.18
C GLU A 313 7.06 -9.13 -14.06
N ILE A 314 8.34 -9.43 -14.19
CA ILE A 314 9.37 -8.45 -14.54
C ILE A 314 10.25 -9.06 -15.64
N PRO A 315 10.98 -8.25 -16.43
CA PRO A 315 11.89 -8.78 -17.44
C PRO A 315 12.91 -9.76 -16.83
N GLN A 316 12.88 -11.02 -17.26
CA GLN A 316 13.76 -12.07 -16.78
C GLN A 316 15.03 -12.13 -17.62
N VAL A 317 16.04 -11.37 -17.21
CA VAL A 317 17.27 -11.19 -18.00
C VAL A 317 18.40 -12.02 -17.41
N HIS A 318 19.04 -12.81 -18.27
CA HIS A 318 20.22 -13.57 -17.88
C HIS A 318 21.36 -12.63 -17.51
N LEU A 319 21.92 -12.82 -16.30
CA LEU A 319 22.99 -11.98 -15.74
C LEU A 319 22.62 -10.48 -15.76
N GLY A 320 21.33 -10.17 -15.60
CA GLY A 320 20.80 -8.81 -15.62
C GLY A 320 20.77 -8.12 -14.27
N ALA A 321 21.15 -8.81 -13.18
CA ALA A 321 21.02 -8.26 -11.82
C ALA A 321 22.27 -8.51 -10.97
N VAL A 322 22.37 -7.76 -9.87
CA VAL A 322 23.33 -7.96 -8.81
C VAL A 322 22.58 -8.32 -7.53
N GLN A 323 23.16 -9.25 -6.77
CA GLN A 323 22.80 -9.50 -5.38
C GLN A 323 24.02 -9.26 -4.48
N TYR A 324 23.76 -9.01 -3.20
CA TYR A 324 24.80 -8.89 -2.19
C TYR A 324 24.71 -10.05 -1.20
N ASN A 325 25.73 -10.92 -1.18
CA ASN A 325 25.81 -12.17 -0.40
C ASN A 325 26.21 -11.92 1.06
N GLY A 326 25.49 -11.02 1.72
CA GLY A 326 25.67 -10.69 3.14
C GLY A 326 24.50 -9.86 3.65
N PRO A 327 24.36 -9.69 4.98
CA PRO A 327 23.31 -8.87 5.54
C PRO A 327 23.48 -7.40 5.13
N PRO A 328 22.39 -6.64 4.91
CA PRO A 328 22.48 -5.20 4.72
C PRO A 328 23.28 -4.56 5.87
N PRO A 329 24.33 -3.76 5.61
CA PRO A 329 25.18 -3.18 6.66
C PRO A 329 24.43 -2.33 7.67
N GLN A 330 23.33 -1.71 7.22
CA GLN A 330 22.41 -0.94 8.03
C GLN A 330 21.05 -1.65 8.02
N PRO A 331 20.88 -2.70 8.84
CA PRO A 331 19.64 -3.45 8.87
C PRO A 331 18.53 -2.66 9.56
N GLY A 332 17.29 -3.04 9.29
CA GLY A 332 16.11 -2.41 9.86
C GLY A 332 15.35 -1.55 8.87
N MET A 333 14.30 -0.90 9.37
CA MET A 333 13.42 -0.05 8.60
C MET A 333 14.00 1.37 8.54
N PRO A 334 14.09 1.99 7.35
CA PRO A 334 14.49 3.39 7.21
C PRO A 334 13.54 4.34 7.95
N PRO A 335 14.02 5.46 8.52
CA PRO A 335 13.17 6.43 9.23
C PRO A 335 12.02 7.01 8.41
N GLU A 336 12.18 7.09 7.08
CA GLU A 336 11.19 7.58 6.13
C GLU A 336 10.08 6.56 5.87
N CYS A 337 10.36 5.28 6.15
CA CYS A 337 9.43 4.17 5.95
C CYS A 337 8.69 3.83 7.24
N LYS A 338 7.50 3.25 7.10
CA LYS A 338 6.65 2.76 8.20
C LYS A 338 6.27 1.31 7.94
N PRO A 339 6.01 0.49 8.99
CA PRO A 339 5.57 -0.88 8.79
C PRO A 339 4.30 -0.96 7.95
N CYS A 340 4.25 -1.95 7.06
CA CYS A 340 3.07 -2.20 6.25
C CYS A 340 1.90 -2.62 7.15
N LYS A 341 0.78 -1.91 7.05
CA LYS A 341 -0.42 -2.21 7.83
C LYS A 341 -1.04 -3.54 7.43
N PRO A 342 -1.58 -4.33 8.38
CA PRO A 342 -2.33 -5.53 8.05
C PRO A 342 -3.58 -5.18 7.24
N ILE A 343 -4.03 -6.11 6.41
CA ILE A 343 -5.29 -5.96 5.68
C ILE A 343 -6.43 -5.93 6.69
N PRO A 344 -7.32 -4.92 6.65
CA PRO A 344 -8.41 -4.84 7.61
C PRO A 344 -9.41 -5.98 7.39
N GLY A 345 -10.07 -6.40 8.47
CA GLY A 345 -11.20 -7.31 8.41
C GLY A 345 -12.39 -6.71 7.64
N ILE A 346 -13.34 -7.56 7.28
CA ILE A 346 -14.55 -7.20 6.52
C ILE A 346 -15.68 -6.89 7.51
N PRO A 347 -16.11 -5.63 7.69
CA PRO A 347 -17.24 -5.31 8.58
C PRO A 347 -18.51 -6.02 8.11
N GLY A 348 -19.17 -6.72 9.03
CA GLY A 348 -20.31 -7.59 8.73
C GLY A 348 -19.97 -9.08 8.60
N ILE A 349 -18.69 -9.43 8.55
CA ILE A 349 -18.18 -10.82 8.59
C ILE A 349 -17.23 -10.98 9.78
N ASP A 350 -16.22 -10.12 9.83
CA ASP A 350 -15.20 -10.13 10.87
C ASP A 350 -15.63 -9.18 12.00
N PRO A 351 -15.24 -9.47 13.26
CA PRO A 351 -15.45 -8.53 14.35
C PRO A 351 -14.81 -7.19 14.03
N LEU A 352 -15.49 -6.08 14.30
CA LEU A 352 -14.85 -4.77 14.23
C LEU A 352 -13.69 -4.74 15.24
N PRO A 353 -12.55 -4.11 14.91
CA PRO A 353 -11.48 -3.94 15.87
C PRO A 353 -12.02 -3.23 17.10
N SER A 354 -11.89 -3.85 18.27
CA SER A 354 -12.21 -3.22 19.55
C SER A 354 -11.41 -1.94 19.69
N THR A 355 -12.06 -0.82 20.02
CA THR A 355 -11.43 0.50 20.22
C THR A 355 -10.50 0.59 21.44
N THR A 356 -10.14 -0.53 22.05
CA THR A 356 -9.12 -0.58 23.12
C THR A 356 -7.74 -0.57 22.50
N SER A 357 -7.12 0.60 22.44
CA SER A 357 -5.69 0.75 22.18
C SER A 357 -4.91 0.10 23.33
N THR A 358 -4.48 -1.14 23.16
CA THR A 358 -3.50 -1.73 24.08
C THR A 358 -2.15 -1.09 23.78
N VAL A 359 -1.72 -0.16 24.64
CA VAL A 359 -0.35 0.33 24.64
C VAL A 359 0.55 -0.85 25.03
N GLU A 360 1.27 -1.44 24.08
CA GLU A 360 2.38 -2.35 24.37
C GLU A 360 3.46 -1.55 25.09
N SER A 361 3.41 -1.55 26.42
CA SER A 361 4.50 -1.10 27.26
C SER A 361 5.63 -2.12 27.14
N THR A 362 6.57 -1.85 26.25
CA THR A 362 7.85 -2.56 26.15
C THR A 362 8.65 -2.25 27.42
N THR A 363 8.50 -3.09 28.45
CA THR A 363 9.43 -3.11 29.58
C THR A 363 10.80 -3.57 29.07
N MET A 364 11.73 -2.63 28.92
CA MET A 364 13.15 -2.91 28.73
C MET A 364 13.67 -3.71 29.93
N GLN A 365 13.93 -5.01 29.74
CA GLN A 365 14.68 -5.81 30.70
C GLN A 365 16.15 -5.36 30.67
N THR A 366 16.55 -4.60 31.69
CA THR A 366 17.96 -4.32 31.95
C THR A 366 18.60 -5.57 32.54
N SER A 367 19.53 -6.17 31.80
CA SER A 367 20.38 -7.25 32.27
C SER A 367 21.44 -6.71 33.24
N THR A 368 21.35 -7.07 34.51
CA THR A 368 22.49 -6.97 35.44
C THR A 368 22.86 -8.37 35.92
N ALA A 369 24.04 -8.82 35.48
CA ALA A 369 24.69 -10.01 35.98
C ALA A 369 25.33 -9.74 37.35
N SER A 370 25.12 -10.64 38.31
CA SER A 370 26.18 -11.08 39.24
C SER A 370 25.80 -12.38 39.95
N LYS A 371 26.74 -13.32 39.89
CA LYS A 371 26.78 -14.56 40.68
C LYS A 371 26.92 -14.22 42.18
N THR A 372 26.33 -15.00 43.07
CA THR A 372 26.99 -16.00 43.96
C THR A 372 26.02 -16.47 45.06
N THR A 373 26.16 -17.75 45.41
CA THR A 373 25.48 -18.63 46.39
C THR A 373 25.13 -18.06 47.78
N SER A 374 24.01 -18.58 48.35
CA SER A 374 23.84 -19.10 49.73
C SER A 374 22.58 -18.62 50.49
N LYS A 375 21.75 -19.61 50.86
CA LYS A 375 20.74 -19.78 51.94
C LYS A 375 20.28 -18.62 52.84
N HIS A 376 18.99 -18.76 53.22
CA HIS A 376 18.17 -18.11 54.25
C HIS A 376 17.30 -16.93 53.81
N GLY A 377 16.01 -17.05 54.12
CA GLY A 377 14.92 -16.31 53.53
C GLY A 377 14.68 -14.93 54.11
N LEU A 378 13.91 -14.15 53.35
CA LEU A 378 13.10 -13.03 53.83
C LEU A 378 11.92 -12.88 52.86
N ILE A 379 10.69 -13.06 53.36
CA ILE A 379 9.46 -12.76 52.64
C ILE A 379 9.32 -11.24 52.61
N LYS A 380 9.40 -10.63 51.41
CA LYS A 380 8.96 -9.24 51.20
C LYS A 380 7.55 -9.27 50.62
N THR A 381 6.58 -9.01 51.47
CA THR A 381 5.21 -8.68 51.10
C THR A 381 5.23 -7.33 50.38
N VAL A 382 4.84 -7.30 49.10
CA VAL A 382 4.55 -6.05 48.39
C VAL A 382 3.05 -6.02 48.13
N THR A 383 2.36 -5.19 48.90
CA THR A 383 0.96 -4.84 48.71
C THR A 383 0.87 -3.91 47.50
N VAL A 384 0.16 -4.29 46.45
CA VAL A 384 -0.21 -3.39 45.34
C VAL A 384 -1.72 -3.23 45.38
N PHE A 385 -2.16 -1.97 45.47
CA PHE A 385 -3.55 -1.57 45.54
C PHE A 385 -4.27 -1.89 44.21
N GLU A 386 -5.38 -2.59 44.31
CA GLU A 386 -6.36 -2.82 43.25
C GLU A 386 -7.19 -1.53 43.08
N THR A 387 -7.22 -0.97 41.87
CA THR A 387 -8.08 0.17 41.53
C THR A 387 -9.14 -0.23 40.51
N ASP A 388 -10.39 -0.17 40.98
CA ASP A 388 -11.68 0.01 40.32
C ASP A 388 -12.01 -0.78 39.03
N VAL A 389 -12.90 -1.75 39.19
CA VAL A 389 -13.71 -2.35 38.12
C VAL A 389 -14.90 -1.43 37.84
N VAL A 390 -14.87 -0.70 36.72
CA VAL A 390 -16.06 -0.05 36.17
C VAL A 390 -16.76 -1.03 35.23
N MET A 391 -17.87 -1.61 35.69
CA MET A 391 -18.78 -2.39 34.85
C MET A 391 -19.58 -1.43 33.96
N VAL A 392 -19.28 -1.40 32.65
CA VAL A 392 -20.15 -0.74 31.65
C VAL A 392 -20.99 -1.81 30.97
N THR A 393 -22.29 -1.80 31.24
CA THR A 393 -23.27 -2.67 30.58
C THR A 393 -23.57 -2.12 29.18
N SER A 394 -23.16 -2.83 28.13
CA SER A 394 -23.61 -2.55 26.76
C SER A 394 -24.97 -3.19 26.55
N THR A 395 -25.98 -2.39 26.17
CA THR A 395 -27.31 -2.88 25.80
C THR A 395 -27.37 -2.94 24.28
N HIS A 396 -27.52 -4.14 23.70
CA HIS A 396 -27.73 -4.31 22.27
C HIS A 396 -29.23 -4.43 21.98
N THR A 397 -29.77 -3.52 21.16
CA THR A 397 -31.11 -3.65 20.57
C THR A 397 -30.99 -4.21 19.17
N ILE A 398 -31.42 -5.46 18.97
CA ILE A 398 -31.56 -6.06 17.64
C ILE A 398 -33.01 -5.84 17.21
N THR A 399 -33.23 -5.00 16.21
CA THR A 399 -34.54 -4.85 15.57
C THR A 399 -34.56 -5.72 14.31
N SER A 400 -35.20 -6.89 14.38
CA SER A 400 -35.56 -7.64 13.18
C SER A 400 -36.98 -7.28 12.74
N THR A 401 -37.10 -6.72 11.54
CA THR A 401 -38.40 -6.62 10.86
C THR A 401 -38.68 -7.93 10.13
N VAL A 402 -39.61 -8.72 10.65
CA VAL A 402 -40.27 -9.79 9.91
C VAL A 402 -41.42 -9.16 9.14
N LYS A 403 -41.41 -9.23 7.80
CA LYS A 403 -42.59 -8.90 6.98
C LYS A 403 -43.53 -10.11 6.95
N PRO A 404 -44.87 -9.88 7.00
CA PRO A 404 -45.88 -10.92 6.95
C PRO A 404 -45.90 -11.67 5.61
#